data_AF-A0A1I3KXF9-F1
#
_entry.id   AF-A0A1I3KXF9-F1
#
_cell.length_a   1.000
_cell.length_b   1.000
_cell.length_c   1.000
_cell.angle_alpha   90.00
_cell.angle_beta   90.00
_cell.angle_gamma   90.00
#
_symmetry.space_group_name_H-M   'P 1'
#
loop_
_entity.id
_entity.type
_entity.pdbx_description
1 polymer ?
#
loop_
_entity_poly.entity_id
_entity_poly.type
_entity_poly.pdbx_seq_one_letter_code
_entity_poly.pdbx_strand_id
1 'polypeptide(L)'
;MIRAARVSYVLMAMLASFTAASFGADDSGGSPSERSHVKPGDAARHAEEGSPVCLAANNMSLATGNPSLVLMSSGSTHVPVWSLSGGTPGQSVVGLVNGFDREYVAVKVEIVVTTTDEATNSNEQDVYRVHLSQMVANAPFTSRQVTSDCVRTPLPAAPFYSRTIVLESFSPVLPNAPLLVRIQREPADPGDTFTRPVGLAMVKVTPLKAPAQPLVVQQGAGYDSWPMLQAIGKKLVCVYSRGSGHTIAEDARAVYARTSTDEGKTWTAETVVANTPGYGDVAVGKGLDSKGDMLLWVRRVGKEWHHDLYRTTDGVAFELLTTPKLEVPPIQITDIFEVPTVGLMALWFAGNYGNDGPNHSWGTVTSSDDGATWKQTVMESGLTKDQWPTEPAAVYLGDGRILAVGRTEVGANSTTRSQFQMVSTDYGATWKRAPTNISDVLISTPSLILDSETGLVSNYYYHRGRGILRRRVVDAASVFDHPLNWPASEAVATGSAITVDAGNANSTVIGKSHFVSFYSGEAANTSILVSVLPGPQARSSVVSPKGAE
;
A
#
# COMPACT_ATOMS: atom_id res chain seq x y z
N MET A 1 -43.28 -36.66 0.41
CA MET A 1 -43.66 -35.58 -0.53
C MET A 1 -42.55 -34.53 -0.54
N ILE A 2 -42.40 -33.77 -1.65
CA ILE A 2 -41.88 -32.38 -1.76
C ILE A 2 -40.72 -31.95 -0.81
N ARG A 3 -39.56 -31.47 -1.28
CA ARG A 3 -38.88 -31.50 -2.61
C ARG A 3 -37.44 -31.01 -2.37
N ALA A 4 -36.44 -31.66 -2.97
CA ALA A 4 -35.11 -31.04 -3.11
C ALA A 4 -35.07 -30.25 -4.42
N ALA A 5 -34.43 -29.07 -4.42
CA ALA A 5 -34.25 -28.24 -5.61
C ALA A 5 -32.76 -28.08 -5.92
N ARG A 6 -32.29 -28.77 -6.97
CA ARG A 6 -31.01 -28.44 -7.62
C ARG A 6 -31.23 -27.25 -8.55
N VAL A 7 -30.29 -26.31 -8.58
CA VAL A 7 -30.19 -25.30 -9.64
C VAL A 7 -28.89 -25.54 -10.39
N SER A 8 -29.00 -26.02 -11.63
CA SER A 8 -27.88 -26.12 -12.55
C SER A 8 -27.85 -24.87 -13.43
N TYR A 9 -26.75 -24.14 -13.46
CA TYR A 9 -26.55 -23.10 -14.46
C TYR A 9 -26.00 -23.70 -15.75
N VAL A 10 -26.72 -23.50 -16.85
CA VAL A 10 -26.28 -23.87 -18.20
C VAL A 10 -25.44 -22.72 -18.74
N LEU A 11 -24.17 -23.00 -19.06
CA LEU A 11 -23.29 -22.02 -19.69
C LEU A 11 -23.55 -21.99 -21.19
N MET A 12 -24.11 -20.90 -21.71
CA MET A 12 -24.37 -20.74 -23.14
C MET A 12 -23.23 -19.95 -23.80
N ALA A 13 -22.38 -20.65 -24.55
CA ALA A 13 -21.31 -20.03 -25.32
C ALA A 13 -21.82 -19.45 -26.64
N MET A 14 -21.33 -18.27 -27.03
CA MET A 14 -21.36 -17.79 -28.41
C MET A 14 -19.94 -17.47 -28.86
N LEU A 15 -19.52 -18.09 -29.95
CA LEU A 15 -18.32 -17.66 -30.70
C LEU A 15 -18.70 -16.47 -31.58
N ALA A 16 -17.81 -15.49 -31.68
CA ALA A 16 -17.84 -14.48 -32.74
C ALA A 16 -16.42 -14.38 -33.33
N SER A 17 -16.17 -15.14 -34.39
CA SER A 17 -14.88 -15.15 -35.09
C SER A 17 -14.69 -13.87 -35.90
N PHE A 18 -13.52 -13.23 -35.77
CA PHE A 18 -13.05 -12.23 -36.72
C PHE A 18 -11.79 -12.72 -37.43
N THR A 19 -11.88 -12.83 -38.76
CA THR A 19 -10.78 -13.22 -39.64
C THR A 19 -9.85 -12.05 -39.91
N ALA A 20 -8.58 -12.17 -39.56
CA ALA A 20 -7.55 -11.28 -40.07
C ALA A 20 -7.27 -11.57 -41.55
N ALA A 21 -7.10 -10.52 -42.35
CA ALA A 21 -6.64 -10.59 -43.74
C ALA A 21 -5.48 -9.61 -43.94
N SER A 22 -4.40 -10.05 -44.59
CA SER A 22 -3.13 -9.32 -44.67
C SER A 22 -2.71 -8.98 -46.09
N PHE A 23 -2.53 -7.69 -46.38
CA PHE A 23 -1.76 -7.10 -47.49
C PHE A 23 -1.34 -5.68 -47.03
N GLY A 24 -0.21 -5.08 -47.39
CA GLY A 24 0.96 -5.50 -48.18
C GLY A 24 2.08 -4.43 -48.05
N ALA A 25 3.24 -4.62 -48.69
CA ALA A 25 4.33 -3.61 -48.77
C ALA A 25 4.03 -2.54 -49.86
N ASP A 26 4.82 -1.51 -50.23
CA ASP A 26 6.26 -1.10 -50.21
C ASP A 26 6.31 0.47 -50.40
N ASP A 27 7.37 1.29 -50.32
CA ASP A 27 8.75 1.27 -49.77
C ASP A 27 9.32 2.74 -49.81
N SER A 28 10.50 2.98 -49.21
CA SER A 28 11.53 3.99 -49.55
C SER A 28 11.49 5.45 -49.01
N GLY A 29 12.65 5.88 -48.47
CA GLY A 29 13.33 7.11 -48.91
C GLY A 29 13.40 8.35 -47.99
N GLY A 30 14.50 8.55 -47.26
CA GLY A 30 14.87 9.89 -46.71
C GLY A 30 15.84 9.91 -45.51
N SER A 31 16.85 10.79 -45.53
CA SER A 31 17.85 11.02 -44.47
C SER A 31 18.65 12.32 -44.73
N PRO A 32 19.46 12.87 -43.79
CA PRO A 32 19.61 12.59 -42.35
C PRO A 32 19.60 13.89 -41.48
N SER A 33 20.18 13.83 -40.26
CA SER A 33 20.41 14.92 -39.26
C SER A 33 19.16 15.35 -38.44
N GLU A 34 19.29 15.86 -37.20
CA GLU A 34 20.47 16.25 -36.41
C GLU A 34 20.69 15.42 -35.11
N ARG A 35 21.83 15.63 -34.44
CA ARG A 35 22.09 15.08 -33.09
C ARG A 35 21.53 16.01 -32.02
N SER A 36 20.55 15.55 -31.24
CA SER A 36 20.25 16.15 -29.93
C SER A 36 20.76 15.24 -28.80
N HIS A 37 21.38 15.83 -27.78
CA HIS A 37 21.87 15.09 -26.62
C HIS A 37 20.70 14.77 -25.69
N VAL A 38 20.25 13.51 -25.68
CA VAL A 38 19.33 12.99 -24.66
C VAL A 38 20.03 13.05 -23.31
N LYS A 39 19.50 13.88 -22.39
CA LYS A 39 19.94 13.89 -20.99
C LYS A 39 19.36 12.65 -20.28
N PRO A 40 20.12 11.94 -19.43
CA PRO A 40 19.53 10.96 -18.53
C PRO A 40 18.66 11.72 -17.52
N GLY A 41 17.33 11.59 -17.63
CA GLY A 41 16.39 12.47 -16.92
C GLY A 41 15.00 11.90 -16.61
N ASP A 42 14.65 10.74 -17.17
CA ASP A 42 13.38 10.05 -16.86
C ASP A 42 13.49 9.21 -15.58
N ALA A 43 13.86 9.86 -14.48
CA ALA A 43 13.59 9.34 -13.15
C ALA A 43 12.07 9.40 -12.93
N ALA A 44 11.47 8.24 -12.66
CA ALA A 44 10.03 8.09 -12.52
C ALA A 44 9.46 9.02 -11.42
N ARG A 45 8.46 9.82 -11.80
CA ARG A 45 7.86 10.86 -10.97
C ARG A 45 6.56 10.38 -10.32
N HIS A 46 6.24 11.01 -9.20
CA HIS A 46 4.92 10.97 -8.58
C HIS A 46 3.89 11.61 -9.52
N ALA A 47 2.60 11.27 -9.35
CA ALA A 47 1.53 11.82 -10.16
C ALA A 47 1.50 13.37 -10.05
N GLU A 48 1.87 14.07 -11.12
CA GLU A 48 1.92 15.54 -11.12
C GLU A 48 0.51 16.11 -10.90
N GLU A 49 0.38 17.05 -9.95
CA GLU A 49 -0.90 17.66 -9.58
C GLU A 49 -1.22 18.89 -10.45
N GLY A 50 -2.47 19.00 -10.92
CA GLY A 50 -3.01 20.23 -11.50
C GLY A 50 -3.64 21.14 -10.44
N SER A 51 -4.14 22.31 -10.86
CA SER A 51 -4.80 23.25 -9.94
C SER A 51 -6.09 22.65 -9.32
N PRO A 52 -6.28 22.74 -7.99
CA PRO A 52 -7.48 22.20 -7.33
C PRO A 52 -8.74 22.99 -7.69
N VAL A 53 -9.82 22.29 -7.99
CA VAL A 53 -11.17 22.88 -8.04
C VAL A 53 -11.75 22.85 -6.63
N CYS A 54 -12.04 24.03 -6.08
CA CYS A 54 -12.63 24.18 -4.76
C CYS A 54 -14.15 24.37 -4.85
N LEU A 55 -14.88 23.53 -4.12
CA LEU A 55 -16.31 23.67 -3.85
C LEU A 55 -16.47 24.16 -2.41
N ALA A 56 -16.94 25.40 -2.22
CA ALA A 56 -17.36 25.86 -0.89
C ALA A 56 -18.71 25.25 -0.52
N ALA A 57 -19.16 25.37 0.74
CA ALA A 57 -20.45 24.83 1.18
C ALA A 57 -21.64 25.29 0.30
N ASN A 58 -21.61 26.53 -0.21
CA ASN A 58 -22.64 27.08 -1.12
C ASN A 58 -22.59 26.52 -2.56
N ASN A 59 -21.55 25.75 -2.92
CA ASN A 59 -21.43 25.03 -4.19
C ASN A 59 -21.86 23.55 -4.06
N MET A 60 -22.41 23.16 -2.91
CA MET A 60 -22.84 21.80 -2.60
C MET A 60 -24.31 21.76 -2.19
N SER A 61 -24.93 20.61 -2.42
CA SER A 61 -26.33 20.33 -2.10
C SER A 61 -26.46 19.15 -1.14
N LEU A 62 -27.59 19.09 -0.43
CA LEU A 62 -28.02 17.89 0.29
C LEU A 62 -28.04 16.68 -0.66
N ALA A 63 -27.48 15.54 -0.22
CA ALA A 63 -27.52 14.28 -0.96
C ALA A 63 -28.29 13.18 -0.21
N THR A 64 -28.01 12.96 1.07
CA THR A 64 -28.73 11.98 1.93
C THR A 64 -28.79 12.43 3.38
N GLY A 65 -29.78 11.93 4.12
CA GLY A 65 -30.00 12.26 5.53
C GLY A 65 -30.52 13.69 5.73
N ASN A 66 -30.25 14.29 6.89
CA ASN A 66 -30.66 15.66 7.24
C ASN A 66 -29.49 16.57 7.70
N PRO A 67 -28.33 16.62 7.02
CA PRO A 67 -27.35 17.68 7.27
C PRO A 67 -27.90 19.06 6.86
N SER A 68 -27.39 20.12 7.48
CA SER A 68 -27.88 21.49 7.29
C SER A 68 -26.77 22.47 6.92
N LEU A 69 -27.06 23.39 5.98
CA LEU A 69 -26.18 24.51 5.66
C LEU A 69 -26.35 25.59 6.73
N VAL A 70 -25.29 25.87 7.49
CA VAL A 70 -25.29 26.77 8.66
C VAL A 70 -24.07 27.68 8.68
N LEU A 71 -24.10 28.71 9.53
CA LEU A 71 -23.00 29.67 9.70
C LEU A 71 -22.26 29.39 11.03
N MET A 72 -21.24 28.53 11.01
CA MET A 72 -20.38 28.33 12.17
C MET A 72 -19.58 29.62 12.44
N SER A 73 -19.51 30.03 13.70
CA SER A 73 -19.06 31.37 14.08
C SER A 73 -18.20 31.36 15.34
N SER A 74 -17.16 32.20 15.38
CA SER A 74 -16.42 32.52 16.62
C SER A 74 -15.89 33.95 16.54
N GLY A 75 -16.14 34.75 17.58
CA GLY A 75 -15.90 36.20 17.54
C GLY A 75 -16.62 36.86 16.37
N SER A 76 -15.89 37.62 15.56
CA SER A 76 -16.37 38.25 14.32
C SER A 76 -16.17 37.39 13.06
N THR A 77 -15.69 36.15 13.20
CA THR A 77 -15.38 35.26 12.08
C THR A 77 -16.54 34.29 11.85
N HIS A 78 -17.04 34.24 10.63
CA HIS A 78 -18.22 33.47 10.23
C HIS A 78 -17.91 32.61 8.99
N VAL A 79 -18.20 31.31 9.05
CA VAL A 79 -17.89 30.34 7.99
C VAL A 79 -19.14 29.54 7.62
N PRO A 80 -19.63 29.64 6.37
CA PRO A 80 -20.70 28.76 5.87
C PRO A 80 -20.21 27.31 5.79
N VAL A 81 -20.94 26.38 6.41
CA VAL A 81 -20.60 24.96 6.46
C VAL A 81 -21.84 24.06 6.31
N TRP A 82 -21.66 22.86 5.77
CA TRP A 82 -22.62 21.78 5.93
C TRP A 82 -22.37 21.05 7.24
N SER A 83 -23.29 21.16 8.20
CA SER A 83 -23.25 20.48 9.49
C SER A 83 -23.58 19.00 9.32
N LEU A 84 -22.61 18.13 9.63
CA LEU A 84 -22.69 16.67 9.54
C LEU A 84 -22.72 16.07 10.96
N SER A 85 -23.81 15.37 11.28
CA SER A 85 -24.06 14.77 12.60
C SER A 85 -23.03 13.68 12.96
N GLY A 86 -22.50 13.74 14.18
CA GLY A 86 -21.72 12.66 14.80
C GLY A 86 -22.58 11.56 15.45
N GLY A 87 -23.91 11.66 15.41
CA GLY A 87 -24.84 10.70 16.01
C GLY A 87 -25.91 10.20 15.05
N THR A 88 -25.75 10.36 13.73
CA THR A 88 -26.77 10.00 12.74
C THR A 88 -26.12 9.52 11.43
N PRO A 89 -26.06 8.20 11.19
CA PRO A 89 -25.43 7.64 9.99
C PRO A 89 -26.10 8.07 8.67
N GLY A 90 -25.35 8.01 7.58
CA GLY A 90 -25.87 8.24 6.23
C GLY A 90 -26.19 9.70 5.89
N GLN A 91 -25.70 10.67 6.67
CA GLN A 91 -25.71 12.09 6.26
C GLN A 91 -24.62 12.35 5.22
N SER A 92 -25.00 12.87 4.06
CA SER A 92 -24.05 13.23 3.01
C SER A 92 -24.51 14.42 2.16
N VAL A 93 -23.53 15.11 1.58
CA VAL A 93 -23.71 16.27 0.70
C VAL A 93 -22.88 16.08 -0.57
N VAL A 94 -23.36 16.62 -1.69
CA VAL A 94 -22.77 16.41 -3.03
C VAL A 94 -22.50 17.74 -3.73
N GLY A 95 -21.37 17.82 -4.42
CA GLY A 95 -21.08 18.85 -5.40
C GLY A 95 -20.75 18.24 -6.77
N LEU A 96 -20.77 19.08 -7.80
CA LEU A 96 -20.40 18.71 -9.16
C LEU A 96 -19.14 19.48 -9.57
N VAL A 97 -18.14 18.77 -10.06
CA VAL A 97 -16.95 19.34 -10.71
C VAL A 97 -16.99 19.02 -12.20
N ASN A 98 -16.61 20.00 -13.03
CA ASN A 98 -16.47 19.79 -14.47
C ASN A 98 -15.39 18.74 -14.77
N GLY A 99 -15.45 18.12 -15.94
CA GLY A 99 -14.38 17.20 -16.35
C GLY A 99 -13.04 17.90 -16.55
N PHE A 100 -11.96 17.20 -16.23
CA PHE A 100 -10.58 17.70 -16.34
C PHE A 100 -9.96 17.40 -17.72
N ASP A 101 -8.91 18.13 -18.08
CA ASP A 101 -8.18 17.95 -19.34
C ASP A 101 -7.56 16.55 -19.50
N ARG A 102 -7.29 16.17 -20.76
CA ARG A 102 -6.88 14.80 -21.15
C ARG A 102 -5.58 14.30 -20.54
N GLU A 103 -4.74 15.15 -19.96
CA GLU A 103 -3.53 14.72 -19.24
C GLU A 103 -3.82 14.18 -17.82
N TYR A 104 -4.98 14.52 -17.24
CA TYR A 104 -5.36 14.14 -15.88
C TYR A 104 -6.24 12.89 -15.88
N VAL A 105 -5.67 11.77 -15.42
CA VAL A 105 -6.30 10.44 -15.43
C VAL A 105 -6.87 10.01 -14.07
N ALA A 106 -6.65 10.81 -13.03
CA ALA A 106 -7.11 10.55 -11.68
C ALA A 106 -7.42 11.84 -10.92
N VAL A 107 -7.99 11.73 -9.72
CA VAL A 107 -8.19 12.83 -8.76
C VAL A 107 -7.72 12.46 -7.36
N LYS A 108 -7.23 13.46 -6.63
CA LYS A 108 -7.18 13.51 -5.17
C LYS A 108 -8.38 14.32 -4.68
N VAL A 109 -9.00 13.89 -3.57
CA VAL A 109 -10.09 14.62 -2.92
C VAL A 109 -9.72 14.94 -1.48
N GLU A 110 -9.77 16.24 -1.15
CA GLU A 110 -9.59 16.77 0.20
C GLU A 110 -10.88 17.42 0.68
N ILE A 111 -11.12 17.37 1.99
CA ILE A 111 -12.16 18.17 2.66
C ILE A 111 -11.54 19.13 3.68
N VAL A 112 -12.17 20.28 3.87
CA VAL A 112 -11.83 21.22 4.95
C VAL A 112 -12.99 21.23 5.95
N VAL A 113 -12.70 20.84 7.19
CA VAL A 113 -13.69 20.70 8.28
C VAL A 113 -13.33 21.54 9.49
N THR A 114 -14.34 21.95 10.25
CA THR A 114 -14.21 22.68 11.52
C THR A 114 -15.38 22.32 12.45
N THR A 115 -15.27 22.52 13.76
CA THR A 115 -16.40 22.42 14.69
C THR A 115 -16.32 23.54 15.72
N THR A 116 -17.45 24.06 16.16
CA THR A 116 -17.56 25.06 17.24
C THR A 116 -17.84 24.43 18.61
N ASP A 117 -17.90 23.10 18.72
CA ASP A 117 -18.21 22.41 19.98
C ASP A 117 -17.00 22.40 20.93
N GLU A 118 -17.19 22.92 22.14
CA GLU A 118 -16.14 23.10 23.16
C GLU A 118 -15.58 21.78 23.71
N ALA A 119 -16.27 20.64 23.49
CA ALA A 119 -15.76 19.32 23.92
C ALA A 119 -14.57 18.82 23.08
N THR A 120 -14.32 19.42 21.91
CA THR A 120 -13.36 18.92 20.91
C THR A 120 -11.93 18.84 21.47
N ASN A 121 -11.32 17.67 21.33
CA ASN A 121 -9.97 17.40 21.83
C ASN A 121 -9.27 16.30 20.99
N SER A 122 -7.94 16.22 21.09
CA SER A 122 -7.11 15.34 20.25
C SER A 122 -7.22 13.84 20.53
N ASN A 123 -7.97 13.42 21.55
CA ASN A 123 -8.26 11.99 21.80
C ASN A 123 -9.52 11.53 21.06
N GLU A 124 -10.40 12.47 20.69
CA GLU A 124 -11.56 12.20 19.86
C GLU A 124 -11.20 12.21 18.37
N GLN A 125 -11.97 11.45 17.60
CA GLN A 125 -11.79 11.26 16.16
C GLN A 125 -13.13 11.36 15.45
N ASP A 126 -13.10 11.81 14.20
CA ASP A 126 -14.21 11.77 13.26
C ASP A 126 -13.81 11.04 11.96
N VAL A 127 -14.80 10.42 11.29
CA VAL A 127 -14.57 9.53 10.14
C VAL A 127 -15.38 9.97 8.93
N TYR A 128 -14.71 10.04 7.79
CA TYR A 128 -15.32 10.44 6.52
C TYR A 128 -14.95 9.47 5.40
N ARG A 129 -15.78 9.46 4.36
CA ARG A 129 -15.43 8.93 3.04
C ARG A 129 -16.03 9.76 1.92
N VAL A 130 -15.46 9.62 0.73
CA VAL A 130 -15.98 10.19 -0.51
C VAL A 130 -16.59 9.09 -1.38
N HIS A 131 -17.72 9.40 -2.01
CA HIS A 131 -18.24 8.63 -3.14
C HIS A 131 -18.12 9.50 -4.39
N LEU A 132 -17.51 8.93 -5.43
CA LEU A 132 -17.29 9.54 -6.73
C LEU A 132 -18.19 8.87 -7.76
N SER A 133 -18.77 9.65 -8.68
CA SER A 133 -19.55 9.13 -9.81
C SER A 133 -19.34 10.02 -11.03
N GLN A 134 -19.06 9.41 -12.18
CA GLN A 134 -18.85 10.15 -13.43
C GLN A 134 -20.10 10.21 -14.31
N MET A 135 -20.40 11.40 -14.81
CA MET A 135 -21.48 11.66 -15.76
C MET A 135 -21.00 11.39 -17.19
N VAL A 136 -21.06 10.14 -17.64
CA VAL A 136 -20.68 9.74 -19.01
C VAL A 136 -21.92 9.62 -19.89
N ALA A 137 -21.87 10.20 -21.10
CA ALA A 137 -22.97 10.15 -22.05
C ALA A 137 -23.36 8.69 -22.39
N ASN A 138 -24.67 8.43 -22.42
CA ASN A 138 -25.27 7.11 -22.69
C ASN A 138 -24.86 5.98 -21.72
N ALA A 139 -24.31 6.29 -20.54
CA ALA A 139 -23.99 5.33 -19.50
C ALA A 139 -24.83 5.58 -18.22
N PRO A 140 -25.19 4.53 -17.45
CA PRO A 140 -25.78 4.71 -16.12
C PRO A 140 -24.81 5.42 -15.17
N PHE A 141 -25.27 6.36 -14.35
CA PHE A 141 -24.43 7.07 -13.37
C PHE A 141 -23.71 6.13 -12.37
N THR A 142 -24.29 4.97 -12.09
CA THR A 142 -23.71 3.90 -11.26
C THR A 142 -22.55 3.15 -11.94
N SER A 143 -22.42 3.20 -13.27
CA SER A 143 -21.42 2.43 -14.03
C SER A 143 -19.97 2.85 -13.76
N ARG A 144 -19.76 4.07 -13.24
CA ARG A 144 -18.46 4.62 -12.84
C ARG A 144 -18.54 5.20 -11.44
N GLN A 145 -19.17 4.47 -10.52
CA GLN A 145 -19.19 4.82 -9.11
C GLN A 145 -17.99 4.20 -8.37
N VAL A 146 -17.26 5.02 -7.63
CA VAL A 146 -16.18 4.60 -6.71
C VAL A 146 -16.54 5.07 -5.31
N THR A 147 -16.25 4.26 -4.29
CA THR A 147 -16.36 4.65 -2.88
C THR A 147 -14.98 4.54 -2.24
N SER A 148 -14.53 5.57 -1.52
CA SER A 148 -13.27 5.57 -0.79
C SER A 148 -13.36 4.72 0.48
N ASP A 149 -12.20 4.47 1.06
CA ASP A 149 -12.13 3.88 2.39
C ASP A 149 -12.51 4.89 3.47
N CYS A 150 -12.86 4.39 4.66
CA CYS A 150 -13.05 5.26 5.82
C CYS A 150 -11.72 5.89 6.23
N VAL A 151 -11.62 7.21 6.17
CA VAL A 151 -10.48 7.99 6.68
C VAL A 151 -10.85 8.56 8.03
N ARG A 152 -10.06 8.22 9.06
CA ARG A 152 -10.16 8.78 10.41
C ARG A 152 -9.07 9.80 10.67
N THR A 153 -9.40 10.85 11.43
CA THR A 153 -8.43 11.84 11.89
C THR A 153 -8.73 12.29 13.32
N PRO A 154 -7.72 12.56 14.16
CA PRO A 154 -7.94 13.21 15.45
C PRO A 154 -8.49 14.63 15.25
N LEU A 155 -9.26 15.09 16.22
CA LEU A 155 -9.79 16.45 16.29
C LEU A 155 -8.74 17.46 16.82
N PRO A 156 -8.93 18.77 16.59
CA PRO A 156 -8.01 19.78 17.11
C PRO A 156 -8.11 19.86 18.64
N ALA A 157 -7.11 20.44 19.29
CA ALA A 157 -7.09 20.64 20.74
C ALA A 157 -7.99 21.81 21.22
N ALA A 158 -8.72 22.47 20.31
CA ALA A 158 -9.59 23.61 20.60
C ALA A 158 -10.63 23.81 19.47
N PRO A 159 -11.81 24.41 19.75
CA PRO A 159 -12.84 24.65 18.76
C PRO A 159 -12.46 25.72 17.72
N PHE A 160 -13.15 25.65 16.58
CA PHE A 160 -13.09 26.54 15.42
C PHE A 160 -11.80 26.50 14.58
N TYR A 161 -10.94 25.50 14.80
CA TYR A 161 -9.76 25.25 13.95
C TYR A 161 -10.13 24.46 12.67
N SER A 162 -9.62 24.90 11.53
CA SER A 162 -9.75 24.19 10.26
C SER A 162 -8.77 23.01 10.16
N ARG A 163 -9.27 21.81 9.90
CA ARG A 163 -8.46 20.64 9.46
C ARG A 163 -8.68 20.40 7.97
N THR A 164 -7.62 20.08 7.23
CA THR A 164 -7.72 19.52 5.87
C THR A 164 -7.48 18.01 5.94
N ILE A 165 -8.38 17.21 5.36
CA ILE A 165 -8.35 15.74 5.39
C ILE A 165 -8.38 15.22 3.95
N VAL A 166 -7.40 14.39 3.56
CA VAL A 166 -7.42 13.66 2.28
C VAL A 166 -8.31 12.43 2.41
N LEU A 167 -9.40 12.34 1.64
CA LEU A 167 -10.34 11.21 1.68
C LEU A 167 -10.03 10.11 0.66
N GLU A 168 -9.45 10.50 -0.47
CA GLU A 168 -8.90 9.59 -1.47
C GLU A 168 -7.74 10.33 -2.13
N SER A 169 -6.57 9.71 -2.17
CA SER A 169 -5.36 10.32 -2.73
C SER A 169 -5.16 10.01 -4.21
N PHE A 170 -5.81 8.97 -4.74
CA PHE A 170 -5.81 8.65 -6.15
C PHE A 170 -7.03 7.80 -6.53
N SER A 171 -8.04 8.41 -7.14
CA SER A 171 -9.11 7.70 -7.84
C SER A 171 -8.99 7.92 -9.35
N PRO A 172 -8.84 6.87 -10.17
CA PRO A 172 -8.92 6.98 -11.63
C PRO A 172 -10.23 7.62 -12.10
N VAL A 173 -10.15 8.48 -13.11
CA VAL A 173 -11.30 9.15 -13.76
C VAL A 173 -11.13 9.14 -15.28
N LEU A 174 -12.24 9.07 -16.01
CA LEU A 174 -12.29 9.39 -17.43
C LEU A 174 -12.16 10.92 -17.60
N PRO A 175 -11.18 11.44 -18.36
CA PRO A 175 -11.04 12.87 -18.58
C PRO A 175 -12.26 13.47 -19.30
N ASN A 176 -12.50 14.77 -19.14
CA ASN A 176 -13.63 15.55 -19.70
C ASN A 176 -15.04 15.15 -19.21
N ALA A 177 -15.23 13.99 -18.57
CA ALA A 177 -16.51 13.60 -17.98
C ALA A 177 -16.71 14.27 -16.60
N PRO A 178 -17.82 15.02 -16.37
CA PRO A 178 -18.09 15.65 -15.08
C PRO A 178 -18.15 14.66 -13.92
N LEU A 179 -17.71 15.11 -12.75
CA LEU A 179 -17.50 14.30 -11.55
C LEU A 179 -18.41 14.78 -10.42
N LEU A 180 -19.36 13.93 -10.02
CA LEU A 180 -20.11 14.10 -8.78
C LEU A 180 -19.24 13.64 -7.61
N VAL A 181 -19.11 14.50 -6.60
CA VAL A 181 -18.30 14.27 -5.40
C VAL A 181 -19.19 14.38 -4.18
N ARG A 182 -19.52 13.23 -3.58
CA ARG A 182 -20.38 13.13 -2.40
C ARG A 182 -19.55 12.85 -1.15
N ILE A 183 -19.54 13.77 -0.19
CA ILE A 183 -18.88 13.62 1.10
C ILE A 183 -19.88 13.06 2.11
N GLN A 184 -19.49 11.98 2.79
CA GLN A 184 -20.27 11.34 3.84
C GLN A 184 -19.44 11.26 5.12
N ARG A 185 -20.07 11.54 6.26
CA ARG A 185 -19.53 11.22 7.59
C ARG A 185 -20.06 9.88 8.05
N GLU A 186 -19.25 9.10 8.75
CA GLU A 186 -19.56 7.72 9.15
C GLU A 186 -19.63 7.53 10.67
N PRO A 187 -20.63 8.12 11.38
CA PRO A 187 -20.82 7.95 12.83
C PRO A 187 -21.31 6.56 13.25
N ALA A 188 -21.15 5.55 12.39
CA ALA A 188 -21.32 4.13 12.69
C ALA A 188 -20.00 3.34 12.50
N ASP A 189 -18.93 3.98 12.04
CA ASP A 189 -17.58 3.41 12.04
C ASP A 189 -17.01 3.49 13.47
N PRO A 190 -16.40 2.42 14.02
CA PRO A 190 -15.81 2.44 15.36
C PRO A 190 -14.72 3.49 15.60
N GLY A 191 -14.21 4.13 14.54
CA GLY A 191 -13.27 5.25 14.62
C GLY A 191 -13.91 6.62 14.81
N ASP A 192 -15.23 6.79 14.64
CA ASP A 192 -15.90 8.09 14.84
C ASP A 192 -16.40 8.20 16.28
N THR A 193 -15.53 8.65 17.17
CA THR A 193 -15.82 8.77 18.60
C THR A 193 -16.49 10.11 18.95
N PHE A 194 -16.39 11.11 18.08
CA PHE A 194 -16.88 12.46 18.33
C PHE A 194 -18.37 12.64 17.99
N THR A 195 -19.25 12.24 18.91
CA THR A 195 -20.71 12.24 18.67
C THR A 195 -21.37 13.60 18.32
N ARG A 196 -20.60 14.70 18.36
CA ARG A 196 -21.06 16.08 18.07
C ARG A 196 -21.02 16.43 16.57
N PRO A 197 -21.76 17.45 16.11
CA PRO A 197 -21.70 17.90 14.72
C PRO A 197 -20.33 18.47 14.32
N VAL A 198 -19.96 18.26 13.05
CA VAL A 198 -18.77 18.87 12.43
C VAL A 198 -19.20 19.54 11.12
N GLY A 199 -18.71 20.76 10.87
CA GLY A 199 -19.01 21.54 9.68
C GLY A 199 -18.02 21.27 8.54
N LEU A 200 -18.51 20.77 7.42
CA LEU A 200 -17.79 20.74 6.14
C LEU A 200 -17.84 22.13 5.49
N ALA A 201 -16.71 22.83 5.45
CA ALA A 201 -16.60 24.18 4.87
C ALA A 201 -16.30 24.15 3.36
N MET A 202 -15.49 23.18 2.91
CA MET A 202 -14.98 23.11 1.54
C MET A 202 -14.62 21.68 1.14
N VAL A 203 -14.75 21.36 -0.14
CA VAL A 203 -14.13 20.20 -0.79
C VAL A 203 -13.15 20.71 -1.84
N LYS A 204 -11.96 20.13 -1.93
CA LYS A 204 -11.01 20.36 -3.03
C LYS A 204 -10.89 19.09 -3.85
N VAL A 205 -10.93 19.23 -5.17
CA VAL A 205 -10.71 18.14 -6.11
C VAL A 205 -9.51 18.50 -6.97
N THR A 206 -8.40 17.82 -6.73
CA THR A 206 -7.12 18.07 -7.39
C THR A 206 -6.93 17.03 -8.49
N PRO A 207 -6.89 17.42 -9.77
CA PRO A 207 -6.66 16.49 -10.86
C PRO A 207 -5.20 16.03 -10.89
N LEU A 208 -4.97 14.77 -11.24
CA LEU A 208 -3.68 14.10 -11.17
C LEU A 208 -3.33 13.46 -12.52
N LYS A 209 -2.08 13.62 -12.96
CA LYS A 209 -1.54 12.87 -14.10
C LYS A 209 -1.32 11.40 -13.74
N ALA A 210 -1.00 10.58 -14.74
CA ALA A 210 -0.63 9.20 -14.49
C ALA A 210 0.68 9.13 -13.68
N PRO A 211 0.83 8.21 -12.70
CA PRO A 211 2.14 7.86 -12.18
C PRO A 211 2.99 7.21 -13.28
N ALA A 212 4.30 7.16 -13.09
CA ALA A 212 5.20 6.49 -14.02
C ALA A 212 4.84 5.00 -14.18
N GLN A 213 5.06 4.47 -15.38
CA GLN A 213 4.88 3.03 -15.64
C GLN A 213 6.02 2.24 -14.97
N PRO A 214 5.71 1.10 -14.31
CA PRO A 214 6.73 0.23 -13.74
C PRO A 214 7.48 -0.52 -14.84
N LEU A 215 8.72 -0.91 -14.55
CA LEU A 215 9.55 -1.75 -15.43
C LEU A 215 9.19 -3.23 -15.22
N VAL A 216 9.26 -4.03 -16.28
CA VAL A 216 8.95 -5.47 -16.21
C VAL A 216 10.18 -6.27 -15.80
N VAL A 217 10.06 -7.03 -14.72
CA VAL A 217 11.07 -8.02 -14.28
C VAL A 217 10.80 -9.37 -14.95
N GLN A 218 9.53 -9.78 -14.95
CA GLN A 218 9.06 -11.06 -15.46
C GLN A 218 7.61 -10.94 -15.93
N GLN A 219 7.30 -11.49 -17.10
CA GLN A 219 5.95 -11.58 -17.68
C GLN A 219 5.84 -12.85 -18.54
N GLY A 220 4.65 -13.42 -18.66
CA GLY A 220 4.42 -14.59 -19.51
C GLY A 220 3.25 -15.45 -19.03
N ALA A 221 3.38 -16.75 -19.24
CA ALA A 221 2.44 -17.74 -18.73
C ALA A 221 2.84 -18.22 -17.33
N GLY A 222 1.88 -18.29 -16.41
CA GLY A 222 2.08 -18.75 -15.04
C GLY A 222 1.90 -17.65 -13.97
N TYR A 223 1.67 -18.09 -12.75
CA TYR A 223 1.35 -17.23 -11.62
C TYR A 223 2.63 -16.79 -10.90
N ASP A 224 3.35 -15.83 -11.51
CA ASP A 224 4.50 -15.16 -10.90
C ASP A 224 4.02 -14.23 -9.76
N SER A 225 4.42 -14.52 -8.52
CA SER A 225 3.94 -13.84 -7.31
C SER A 225 5.00 -13.78 -6.18
N TRP A 226 4.68 -13.06 -5.10
CA TRP A 226 5.54 -12.87 -3.92
C TRP A 226 6.99 -12.41 -4.23
N PRO A 227 7.18 -11.27 -4.91
CA PRO A 227 8.51 -10.80 -5.24
C PRO A 227 9.25 -10.24 -4.03
N MET A 228 10.54 -10.56 -3.94
CA MET A 228 11.51 -10.04 -2.97
C MET A 228 12.66 -9.40 -3.76
N LEU A 229 12.91 -8.10 -3.55
CA LEU A 229 13.85 -7.31 -4.35
C LEU A 229 14.94 -6.72 -3.45
N GLN A 230 16.19 -7.18 -3.59
CA GLN A 230 17.33 -6.72 -2.80
C GLN A 230 18.43 -6.14 -3.68
N ALA A 231 19.10 -5.09 -3.21
CA ALA A 231 20.34 -4.60 -3.80
C ALA A 231 21.55 -5.33 -3.20
N ILE A 232 22.43 -5.86 -4.07
CA ILE A 232 23.80 -6.28 -3.74
C ILE A 232 24.73 -5.23 -4.33
N GLY A 233 25.15 -4.26 -3.51
CA GLY A 233 25.92 -3.09 -3.94
C GLY A 233 25.15 -2.22 -4.94
N LYS A 234 25.42 -2.40 -6.24
CA LYS A 234 24.74 -1.71 -7.37
C LYS A 234 23.93 -2.65 -8.29
N LYS A 235 23.89 -3.94 -7.97
CA LYS A 235 23.08 -4.94 -8.70
C LYS A 235 21.75 -5.10 -7.97
N LEU A 236 20.64 -5.07 -8.70
CA LEU A 236 19.34 -5.52 -8.19
C LEU A 236 19.23 -7.04 -8.37
N VAL A 237 18.71 -7.73 -7.37
CA VAL A 237 18.31 -9.14 -7.42
C VAL A 237 16.82 -9.19 -7.09
N CYS A 238 16.01 -9.60 -8.06
CA CYS A 238 14.58 -9.82 -7.85
C CYS A 238 14.32 -11.32 -7.84
N VAL A 239 13.86 -11.82 -6.70
CA VAL A 239 13.42 -13.18 -6.48
C VAL A 239 11.89 -13.21 -6.49
N TYR A 240 11.25 -14.26 -6.99
CA TYR A 240 9.80 -14.46 -6.99
C TYR A 240 9.45 -15.94 -7.11
N SER A 241 8.19 -16.31 -6.87
CA SER A 241 7.71 -17.68 -7.07
C SER A 241 6.74 -17.77 -8.25
N ARG A 242 6.83 -18.84 -9.05
CA ARG A 242 5.84 -19.15 -10.10
C ARG A 242 5.06 -20.41 -9.74
N GLY A 243 3.75 -20.43 -9.98
CA GLY A 243 2.90 -21.63 -9.91
C GLY A 243 1.64 -21.47 -10.77
N SER A 244 0.51 -22.10 -10.40
CA SER A 244 -0.72 -22.09 -11.21
C SER A 244 -1.80 -21.08 -10.78
N GLY A 245 -1.73 -20.54 -9.55
CA GLY A 245 -2.72 -19.59 -9.02
C GLY A 245 -2.31 -19.04 -7.65
N HIS A 246 -3.24 -18.44 -6.91
CA HIS A 246 -2.99 -17.97 -5.54
C HIS A 246 -2.91 -19.12 -4.50
N THR A 247 -1.96 -20.03 -4.68
CA THR A 247 -1.69 -21.16 -3.77
C THR A 247 -0.21 -21.19 -3.38
N ILE A 248 0.11 -21.84 -2.26
CA ILE A 248 1.47 -21.85 -1.68
C ILE A 248 2.07 -23.27 -1.54
N ALA A 249 1.28 -24.32 -1.76
CA ALA A 249 1.63 -25.71 -1.42
C ALA A 249 1.58 -26.66 -2.63
N GLU A 250 1.57 -26.12 -3.85
CA GLU A 250 1.54 -26.89 -5.09
C GLU A 250 2.96 -27.33 -5.47
N ASP A 251 3.14 -28.61 -5.82
CA ASP A 251 4.41 -29.21 -6.27
C ASP A 251 4.99 -28.55 -7.53
N ALA A 252 4.16 -27.85 -8.29
CA ALA A 252 4.56 -27.06 -9.45
C ALA A 252 5.13 -25.67 -9.09
N ARG A 253 5.24 -25.30 -7.80
CA ARG A 253 5.68 -23.98 -7.37
C ARG A 253 7.13 -23.94 -6.93
N ALA A 254 7.93 -23.25 -7.73
CA ALA A 254 9.34 -23.01 -7.51
C ALA A 254 9.64 -21.52 -7.32
N VAL A 255 10.79 -21.23 -6.71
CA VAL A 255 11.38 -19.89 -6.54
C VAL A 255 12.45 -19.65 -7.59
N TYR A 256 12.40 -18.48 -8.20
CA TYR A 256 13.26 -18.05 -9.30
C TYR A 256 13.86 -16.68 -9.01
N ALA A 257 15.05 -16.42 -9.57
CA ALA A 257 15.75 -15.15 -9.48
C ALA A 257 16.10 -14.59 -10.86
N ARG A 258 16.09 -13.25 -10.95
CA ARG A 258 16.69 -12.47 -12.04
C ARG A 258 17.52 -11.34 -11.45
N THR A 259 18.56 -10.90 -12.16
CA THR A 259 19.39 -9.76 -11.74
C THR A 259 19.37 -8.64 -12.78
N SER A 260 19.64 -7.41 -12.33
CA SER A 260 19.80 -6.24 -13.18
C SER A 260 20.99 -5.40 -12.71
N THR A 261 21.75 -4.86 -13.65
CA THR A 261 22.89 -3.96 -13.41
C THR A 261 22.67 -2.55 -13.99
N ASP A 262 21.47 -2.29 -14.51
CA ASP A 262 21.10 -1.04 -15.21
C ASP A 262 19.88 -0.35 -14.59
N GLU A 263 19.67 -0.54 -13.28
CA GLU A 263 18.56 0.03 -12.48
C GLU A 263 17.18 -0.56 -12.87
N GLY A 264 17.15 -1.84 -13.25
CA GLY A 264 15.91 -2.59 -13.52
C GLY A 264 15.36 -2.42 -14.94
N LYS A 265 16.12 -1.82 -15.86
CA LYS A 265 15.71 -1.57 -17.26
C LYS A 265 15.84 -2.82 -18.11
N THR A 266 16.85 -3.65 -17.84
CA THR A 266 16.97 -5.02 -18.36
C THR A 266 17.28 -6.01 -17.24
N TRP A 267 16.89 -7.27 -17.47
CA TRP A 267 17.00 -8.35 -16.50
C TRP A 267 17.64 -9.58 -17.14
N THR A 268 18.43 -10.31 -16.38
CA THR A 268 19.05 -11.57 -16.83
C THR A 268 18.01 -12.63 -17.19
N ALA A 269 18.47 -13.70 -17.84
CA ALA A 269 17.77 -14.97 -17.84
C ALA A 269 17.46 -15.42 -16.39
N GLU A 270 16.40 -16.19 -16.28
CA GLU A 270 15.88 -16.73 -15.03
C GLU A 270 16.77 -17.84 -14.48
N THR A 271 17.05 -17.81 -13.18
CA THR A 271 17.78 -18.86 -12.45
C THR A 271 16.89 -19.46 -11.37
N VAL A 272 16.94 -20.79 -11.17
CA VAL A 272 16.18 -21.46 -10.11
C VAL A 272 16.89 -21.28 -8.77
N VAL A 273 16.15 -20.90 -7.74
CA VAL A 273 16.64 -20.77 -6.35
C VAL A 273 16.22 -21.98 -5.51
N ALA A 274 14.94 -22.35 -5.60
CA ALA A 274 14.34 -23.49 -4.90
C ALA A 274 13.28 -24.14 -5.78
N ASN A 275 13.24 -25.47 -5.82
CA ASN A 275 12.26 -26.26 -6.55
C ASN A 275 12.22 -27.67 -5.93
N THR A 276 11.59 -27.79 -4.76
CA THR A 276 11.74 -28.96 -3.88
C THR A 276 10.61 -29.98 -4.09
N PRO A 277 10.89 -31.19 -4.61
CA PRO A 277 9.84 -32.16 -4.93
C PRO A 277 8.96 -32.54 -3.72
N GLY A 278 7.65 -32.46 -3.90
CA GLY A 278 6.62 -32.69 -2.90
C GLY A 278 6.16 -31.44 -2.12
N TYR A 279 6.64 -30.25 -2.50
CA TYR A 279 6.37 -28.99 -1.80
C TYR A 279 6.21 -27.82 -2.79
N GLY A 280 5.51 -26.77 -2.37
CA GLY A 280 5.57 -25.45 -2.99
C GLY A 280 6.58 -24.55 -2.28
N ASP A 281 7.52 -23.97 -3.02
CA ASP A 281 8.54 -23.05 -2.50
C ASP A 281 8.14 -21.59 -2.72
N VAL A 282 8.04 -20.81 -1.63
CA VAL A 282 7.59 -19.40 -1.65
C VAL A 282 8.62 -18.47 -1.03
N ALA A 283 9.14 -17.52 -1.81
CA ALA A 283 9.96 -16.41 -1.29
C ALA A 283 9.11 -15.51 -0.37
N VAL A 284 9.61 -15.21 0.83
CA VAL A 284 8.80 -14.58 1.90
C VAL A 284 9.48 -13.47 2.70
N GLY A 285 10.80 -13.34 2.61
CA GLY A 285 11.55 -12.25 3.24
C GLY A 285 12.97 -12.17 2.70
N LYS A 286 13.57 -10.98 2.73
CA LYS A 286 14.93 -10.70 2.23
C LYS A 286 15.72 -9.80 3.19
N GLY A 287 17.04 -9.81 3.05
CA GLY A 287 17.92 -8.82 3.67
C GLY A 287 19.37 -8.99 3.26
N LEU A 288 20.28 -8.46 4.06
CA LEU A 288 21.72 -8.58 3.90
C LEU A 288 22.37 -9.16 5.17
N ASP A 289 23.54 -9.77 5.02
CA ASP A 289 24.43 -10.11 6.14
C ASP A 289 25.52 -9.03 6.38
N SER A 290 26.44 -9.26 7.32
CA SER A 290 27.54 -8.34 7.66
C SER A 290 28.50 -8.01 6.50
N LYS A 291 28.47 -8.77 5.40
CA LYS A 291 29.31 -8.57 4.21
C LYS A 291 28.59 -7.85 3.09
N GLY A 292 27.25 -7.73 3.19
CA GLY A 292 26.40 -7.26 2.10
C GLY A 292 26.03 -8.36 1.11
N ASP A 293 26.22 -9.65 1.45
CA ASP A 293 25.66 -10.76 0.68
C ASP A 293 24.15 -10.84 0.97
N MET A 294 23.34 -11.18 -0.04
CA MET A 294 21.89 -11.25 0.11
C MET A 294 21.48 -12.50 0.87
N LEU A 295 20.62 -12.32 1.87
CA LEU A 295 19.89 -13.38 2.55
C LEU A 295 18.43 -13.41 2.08
N LEU A 296 17.88 -14.61 1.90
CA LEU A 296 16.53 -14.87 1.40
C LEU A 296 15.83 -15.97 2.20
N TRP A 297 14.71 -15.65 2.84
CA TRP A 297 13.79 -16.66 3.37
C TRP A 297 12.89 -17.22 2.27
N VAL A 298 12.90 -18.54 2.15
CA VAL A 298 11.93 -19.33 1.37
C VAL A 298 11.15 -20.19 2.35
N ARG A 299 9.81 -20.07 2.38
CA ARG A 299 8.99 -21.10 3.03
C ARG A 299 8.78 -22.25 2.05
N ARG A 300 9.04 -23.47 2.49
CA ARG A 300 8.77 -24.71 1.76
C ARG A 300 7.53 -25.37 2.37
N VAL A 301 6.47 -25.52 1.59
CA VAL A 301 5.13 -25.89 2.08
C VAL A 301 4.62 -27.17 1.43
N GLY A 302 4.39 -28.22 2.23
CA GLY A 302 3.89 -29.52 1.77
C GLY A 302 3.19 -30.26 2.89
N LYS A 303 3.56 -31.53 3.14
CA LYS A 303 3.10 -32.27 4.34
C LYS A 303 3.62 -31.65 5.64
N GLU A 304 4.84 -31.14 5.58
CA GLU A 304 5.49 -30.34 6.63
C GLU A 304 5.71 -28.91 6.09
N TRP A 305 5.97 -27.97 7.00
CA TRP A 305 6.29 -26.58 6.67
C TRP A 305 7.70 -26.28 7.19
N HIS A 306 8.57 -25.80 6.31
CA HIS A 306 9.94 -25.43 6.65
C HIS A 306 10.19 -23.98 6.22
N HIS A 307 11.13 -23.32 6.87
CA HIS A 307 11.67 -22.03 6.44
C HIS A 307 13.16 -22.22 6.19
N ASP A 308 13.55 -22.13 4.93
CA ASP A 308 14.91 -22.30 4.44
C ASP A 308 15.51 -20.92 4.19
N LEU A 309 16.71 -20.68 4.72
CA LEU A 309 17.47 -19.45 4.50
C LEU A 309 18.54 -19.70 3.44
N TYR A 310 18.47 -18.96 2.34
CA TYR A 310 19.49 -18.97 1.29
C TYR A 310 20.40 -17.74 1.38
N ARG A 311 21.70 -17.90 1.08
CA ARG A 311 22.66 -16.80 0.84
C ARG A 311 23.01 -16.72 -0.65
N THR A 312 23.21 -15.52 -1.18
CA THR A 312 23.87 -15.31 -2.49
C THR A 312 24.76 -14.06 -2.48
N THR A 313 25.93 -14.16 -3.11
CA THR A 313 26.88 -13.04 -3.28
C THR A 313 26.71 -12.32 -4.63
N ASP A 314 25.97 -12.92 -5.57
CA ASP A 314 25.84 -12.43 -6.94
C ASP A 314 24.40 -12.39 -7.49
N GLY A 315 23.42 -12.94 -6.78
CA GLY A 315 22.02 -13.02 -7.22
C GLY A 315 21.74 -14.13 -8.24
N VAL A 316 22.69 -15.04 -8.46
CA VAL A 316 22.60 -16.17 -9.41
C VAL A 316 22.88 -17.49 -8.70
N ALA A 317 23.98 -17.59 -7.96
CA ALA A 317 24.30 -18.76 -7.14
C ALA A 317 23.73 -18.59 -5.73
N PHE A 318 22.74 -19.41 -5.36
CA PHE A 318 22.13 -19.43 -4.04
C PHE A 318 22.54 -20.69 -3.27
N GLU A 319 23.12 -20.51 -2.08
CA GLU A 319 23.50 -21.57 -1.16
C GLU A 319 22.47 -21.69 -0.03
N LEU A 320 21.98 -22.89 0.27
CA LEU A 320 21.13 -23.13 1.44
C LEU A 320 22.00 -23.05 2.71
N LEU A 321 21.82 -22.00 3.49
CA LEU A 321 22.60 -21.73 4.70
C LEU A 321 22.06 -22.51 5.92
N THR A 322 20.74 -22.55 6.10
CA THR A 322 20.11 -23.19 7.26
C THR A 322 18.61 -23.44 7.07
N THR A 323 18.08 -24.45 7.77
CA THR A 323 16.65 -24.72 7.94
C THR A 323 16.35 -24.79 9.44
N PRO A 324 16.20 -23.65 10.14
CA PRO A 324 16.06 -23.63 11.59
C PRO A 324 14.78 -24.32 12.06
N LYS A 325 14.91 -25.20 13.06
CA LYS A 325 13.78 -25.77 13.78
C LYS A 325 13.28 -24.78 14.82
N LEU A 326 12.19 -24.08 14.48
CA LEU A 326 11.51 -23.13 15.35
C LEU A 326 10.48 -23.84 16.26
N GLU A 327 10.20 -23.29 17.44
CA GLU A 327 9.28 -23.87 18.43
C GLU A 327 7.81 -23.62 18.04
N VAL A 328 7.50 -22.39 17.65
CA VAL A 328 6.21 -22.01 17.06
C VAL A 328 6.38 -21.94 15.55
N PRO A 329 5.82 -22.87 14.74
CA PRO A 329 6.00 -22.88 13.30
C PRO A 329 5.37 -21.64 12.64
N PRO A 330 6.15 -20.73 12.01
CA PRO A 330 5.58 -19.57 11.34
C PRO A 330 4.83 -19.96 10.07
N ILE A 331 3.82 -19.16 9.72
CA ILE A 331 3.32 -19.11 8.34
C ILE A 331 4.36 -18.44 7.43
N GLN A 332 5.14 -17.51 7.99
CA GLN A 332 6.18 -16.77 7.29
C GLN A 332 7.10 -16.03 8.25
N ILE A 333 8.38 -16.00 7.88
CA ILE A 333 9.41 -15.09 8.39
C ILE A 333 9.62 -14.01 7.30
N THR A 334 9.73 -12.76 7.72
CA THR A 334 9.75 -11.58 6.84
C THR A 334 11.16 -11.02 6.63
N ASP A 335 11.28 -9.79 6.13
CA ASP A 335 12.56 -9.16 5.82
C ASP A 335 13.51 -9.10 7.03
N ILE A 336 14.79 -9.33 6.75
CA ILE A 336 15.89 -9.30 7.71
C ILE A 336 16.47 -7.88 7.73
N PHE A 337 16.64 -7.32 8.92
CA PHE A 337 17.24 -6.04 9.18
C PHE A 337 18.29 -6.14 10.30
N GLU A 338 19.30 -5.28 10.29
CA GLU A 338 20.30 -5.21 11.35
C GLU A 338 19.74 -4.47 12.58
N VAL A 339 19.99 -5.02 13.76
CA VAL A 339 19.80 -4.36 15.05
C VAL A 339 21.14 -4.39 15.80
N PRO A 340 21.84 -3.24 15.94
CA PRO A 340 23.10 -3.16 16.67
C PRO A 340 23.03 -3.81 18.06
N THR A 341 24.13 -4.45 18.47
CA THR A 341 24.25 -5.31 19.67
C THR A 341 23.42 -6.60 19.70
N VAL A 342 22.46 -6.79 18.79
CA VAL A 342 21.66 -8.03 18.66
C VAL A 342 22.09 -8.86 17.46
N GLY A 343 22.46 -8.21 16.35
CA GLY A 343 22.81 -8.85 15.08
C GLY A 343 21.67 -8.72 14.06
N LEU A 344 21.44 -9.77 13.28
CA LEU A 344 20.34 -9.84 12.33
C LEU A 344 19.02 -10.12 13.06
N MET A 345 17.95 -9.42 12.69
CA MET A 345 16.59 -9.66 13.18
C MET A 345 15.63 -9.78 12.00
N ALA A 346 14.67 -10.70 12.10
CA ALA A 346 13.48 -10.72 11.25
C ALA A 346 12.22 -10.91 12.10
N LEU A 347 11.08 -10.45 11.60
CA LEU A 347 9.78 -10.66 12.24
C LEU A 347 9.10 -11.90 11.66
N TRP A 348 8.27 -12.58 12.45
CA TRP A 348 7.50 -13.74 12.02
C TRP A 348 6.08 -13.72 12.58
N PHE A 349 5.17 -14.44 11.93
CA PHE A 349 3.80 -14.63 12.41
C PHE A 349 3.31 -16.07 12.18
N ALA A 350 2.50 -16.58 13.11
CA ALA A 350 1.93 -17.93 13.09
C ALA A 350 0.45 -17.91 13.48
N GLY A 351 -0.36 -18.83 12.92
CA GLY A 351 -1.80 -18.85 13.11
C GLY A 351 -2.51 -19.68 12.04
N ASN A 352 -3.73 -19.28 11.67
CA ASN A 352 -4.48 -19.90 10.58
C ASN A 352 -5.50 -18.90 10.02
N TYR A 353 -5.36 -18.48 8.76
CA TYR A 353 -6.28 -17.53 8.11
C TYR A 353 -7.74 -17.99 8.07
N GLY A 354 -8.00 -19.31 8.17
CA GLY A 354 -9.33 -19.90 8.23
C GLY A 354 -9.93 -20.03 9.63
N ASN A 355 -9.27 -19.51 10.67
CA ASN A 355 -9.82 -19.42 12.03
C ASN A 355 -9.76 -17.96 12.49
N ASP A 356 -10.81 -17.50 13.16
CA ASP A 356 -10.89 -16.12 13.68
C ASP A 356 -10.56 -16.06 15.19
N GLY A 357 -10.46 -17.22 15.86
CA GLY A 357 -10.28 -17.35 17.31
C GLY A 357 -8.86 -17.09 17.83
N PRO A 358 -8.65 -17.20 19.16
CA PRO A 358 -7.42 -16.81 19.85
C PRO A 358 -6.30 -17.86 19.69
N ASN A 359 -5.86 -18.11 18.45
CA ASN A 359 -4.82 -19.09 18.12
C ASN A 359 -3.64 -18.51 17.32
N HIS A 360 -3.54 -17.19 17.23
CA HIS A 360 -2.50 -16.53 16.46
C HIS A 360 -1.42 -15.92 17.35
N SER A 361 -0.25 -15.70 16.76
CA SER A 361 0.94 -15.16 17.42
C SER A 361 1.88 -14.48 16.42
N TRP A 362 2.77 -13.66 16.96
CA TRP A 362 3.89 -13.07 16.23
C TRP A 362 5.10 -12.87 17.15
N GLY A 363 6.26 -12.62 16.56
CA GLY A 363 7.44 -12.24 17.31
C GLY A 363 8.67 -12.02 16.44
N THR A 364 9.85 -12.22 17.03
CA THR A 364 11.16 -12.05 16.39
C THR A 364 11.87 -13.40 16.22
N VAL A 365 12.72 -13.49 15.19
CA VAL A 365 13.87 -14.40 15.16
C VAL A 365 15.14 -13.55 15.07
N THR A 366 16.20 -13.92 15.80
CA THR A 366 17.48 -13.22 15.77
C THR A 366 18.66 -14.16 15.53
N SER A 367 19.68 -13.67 14.83
CA SER A 367 20.95 -14.36 14.55
C SER A 367 22.12 -13.43 14.86
N SER A 368 23.15 -13.96 15.51
CA SER A 368 24.42 -13.26 15.80
C SER A 368 25.60 -13.83 15.00
N ASP A 369 25.32 -14.63 13.96
CA ASP A 369 26.28 -15.44 13.21
C ASP A 369 25.99 -15.42 11.69
N ASP A 370 25.60 -14.25 11.18
CA ASP A 370 25.25 -14.00 9.78
C ASP A 370 24.25 -15.03 9.19
N GLY A 371 23.23 -15.35 9.99
CA GLY A 371 22.10 -16.19 9.60
C GLY A 371 22.32 -17.70 9.75
N ALA A 372 23.45 -18.18 10.28
CA ALA A 372 23.69 -19.62 10.43
C ALA A 372 22.78 -20.26 11.49
N THR A 373 22.57 -19.61 12.63
CA THR A 373 21.63 -20.04 13.68
C THR A 373 20.64 -18.93 14.05
N TRP A 374 19.43 -19.32 14.45
CA TRP A 374 18.34 -18.39 14.75
C TRP A 374 17.66 -18.74 16.09
N LYS A 375 17.52 -17.74 16.95
CA LYS A 375 16.75 -17.82 18.20
C LYS A 375 15.36 -17.23 17.96
N GLN A 376 14.30 -18.00 18.21
CA GLN A 376 12.93 -17.49 18.22
C GLN A 376 12.59 -16.81 19.55
N THR A 377 11.79 -15.75 19.51
CA THR A 377 11.10 -15.18 20.67
C THR A 377 9.67 -14.82 20.27
N VAL A 378 8.67 -15.24 21.07
CA VAL A 378 7.25 -14.89 20.89
C VAL A 378 7.00 -13.56 21.60
N MET A 379 6.37 -12.59 20.93
CA MET A 379 6.05 -11.28 21.51
C MET A 379 4.59 -11.21 21.97
N GLU A 380 3.66 -11.72 21.17
CA GLU A 380 2.26 -11.91 21.56
C GLU A 380 1.74 -13.26 21.05
N SER A 381 0.83 -13.87 21.80
CA SER A 381 0.12 -15.10 21.45
C SER A 381 -1.30 -15.10 22.00
N GLY A 382 -2.15 -15.99 21.51
CA GLY A 382 -3.57 -16.00 21.84
C GLY A 382 -4.37 -14.88 21.17
N LEU A 383 -3.80 -14.24 20.13
CA LEU A 383 -4.47 -13.18 19.38
C LEU A 383 -5.60 -13.74 18.53
N THR A 384 -6.72 -13.02 18.47
CA THR A 384 -7.76 -13.20 17.45
C THR A 384 -7.31 -12.58 16.13
N LYS A 385 -7.97 -12.94 15.02
CA LYS A 385 -7.55 -12.55 13.66
C LYS A 385 -7.62 -11.05 13.37
N ASP A 386 -8.56 -10.36 13.99
CA ASP A 386 -8.67 -8.89 13.97
C ASP A 386 -7.59 -8.18 14.81
N GLN A 387 -6.83 -8.92 15.62
CA GLN A 387 -5.70 -8.46 16.40
C GLN A 387 -4.34 -8.92 15.83
N TRP A 388 -4.31 -9.75 14.79
CA TRP A 388 -3.12 -10.45 14.34
C TRP A 388 -2.31 -9.62 13.31
N PRO A 389 -1.09 -9.14 13.65
CA PRO A 389 -0.22 -8.52 12.66
C PRO A 389 0.40 -9.60 11.77
N THR A 390 0.01 -9.61 10.51
CA THR A 390 0.58 -10.50 9.48
C THR A 390 1.63 -9.76 8.65
N GLU A 391 2.48 -10.51 7.95
CA GLU A 391 3.48 -10.03 6.98
C GLU A 391 4.19 -8.70 7.37
N PRO A 392 4.70 -8.52 8.61
CA PRO A 392 5.21 -7.22 9.06
C PRO A 392 6.57 -6.85 8.46
N ALA A 393 6.82 -5.56 8.25
CA ALA A 393 8.10 -5.00 7.83
C ALA A 393 8.61 -3.98 8.87
N ALA A 394 9.94 -3.87 9.04
CA ALA A 394 10.57 -3.13 10.13
C ALA A 394 11.80 -2.33 9.68
N VAL A 395 12.12 -1.26 10.43
CA VAL A 395 13.35 -0.47 10.32
C VAL A 395 13.90 -0.11 11.70
N TYR A 396 15.21 -0.23 11.88
CA TYR A 396 15.92 0.26 13.07
C TYR A 396 16.15 1.77 12.96
N LEU A 397 15.81 2.54 13.99
CA LEU A 397 15.78 4.01 14.02
C LEU A 397 16.90 4.64 14.88
N GLY A 398 17.90 3.85 15.29
CA GLY A 398 18.91 4.27 16.26
C GLY A 398 18.44 4.16 17.71
N ASP A 399 19.40 4.16 18.64
CA ASP A 399 19.18 4.19 20.09
C ASP A 399 18.23 3.12 20.63
N GLY A 400 18.33 1.89 20.10
CA GLY A 400 17.46 0.77 20.48
C GLY A 400 16.04 0.84 19.92
N ARG A 401 15.68 1.87 19.17
CA ARG A 401 14.34 2.04 18.62
C ARG A 401 14.14 1.24 17.33
N ILE A 402 13.03 0.53 17.24
CA ILE A 402 12.58 -0.15 16.02
C ILE A 402 11.15 0.30 15.73
N LEU A 403 10.86 0.68 14.48
CA LEU A 403 9.52 0.93 13.98
C LEU A 403 9.16 -0.15 12.95
N ALA A 404 8.02 -0.80 13.15
CA ALA A 404 7.50 -1.80 12.24
C ALA A 404 6.02 -1.56 11.93
N VAL A 405 5.59 -1.98 10.74
CA VAL A 405 4.20 -1.92 10.28
C VAL A 405 3.76 -3.33 9.87
N GLY A 406 2.57 -3.73 10.29
CA GLY A 406 1.99 -5.06 10.07
C GLY A 406 0.69 -5.00 9.27
N ARG A 407 0.49 -5.96 8.38
CA ARG A 407 -0.76 -6.17 7.65
C ARG A 407 -1.88 -6.57 8.61
N THR A 408 -3.12 -6.29 8.21
CA THR A 408 -4.35 -6.72 8.89
C THR A 408 -5.12 -7.71 8.02
N GLU A 409 -5.77 -8.69 8.65
CA GLU A 409 -6.65 -9.68 8.00
C GLU A 409 -8.14 -9.28 8.01
N VAL A 410 -8.47 -8.09 8.52
CA VAL A 410 -9.83 -7.53 8.40
C VAL A 410 -10.12 -7.23 6.92
N GLY A 411 -11.30 -7.61 6.43
CA GLY A 411 -11.71 -7.33 5.03
C GLY A 411 -12.63 -6.11 4.87
N ALA A 412 -13.45 -5.82 5.87
CA ALA A 412 -14.52 -4.82 5.79
C ALA A 412 -13.98 -3.39 5.62
N ASN A 413 -14.65 -2.57 4.80
CA ASN A 413 -14.28 -1.17 4.60
C ASN A 413 -14.76 -0.29 5.78
N SER A 414 -13.96 -0.31 6.84
CA SER A 414 -14.10 0.39 8.12
C SER A 414 -12.71 0.71 8.67
N THR A 415 -12.58 1.66 9.61
CA THR A 415 -11.28 1.99 10.22
C THR A 415 -10.67 0.86 11.06
N THR A 416 -11.44 -0.19 11.37
CA THR A 416 -10.93 -1.45 11.94
C THR A 416 -9.96 -2.17 10.99
N ARG A 417 -10.02 -1.89 9.69
CA ARG A 417 -9.08 -2.36 8.66
C ARG A 417 -7.81 -1.51 8.56
N SER A 418 -7.34 -0.96 9.68
CA SER A 418 -6.06 -0.25 9.70
C SER A 418 -4.89 -1.21 9.83
N GLN A 419 -3.75 -0.92 9.18
CA GLN A 419 -2.48 -1.63 9.48
C GLN A 419 -2.10 -1.45 10.95
N PHE A 420 -1.37 -2.40 11.52
CA PHE A 420 -0.77 -2.26 12.85
C PHE A 420 0.56 -1.51 12.77
N GLN A 421 0.85 -0.70 13.77
CA GLN A 421 2.19 -0.22 14.07
C GLN A 421 2.70 -0.99 15.30
N MET A 422 3.94 -1.45 15.24
CA MET A 422 4.64 -2.12 16.34
C MET A 422 5.95 -1.35 16.59
N VAL A 423 6.23 -1.01 17.84
CA VAL A 423 7.45 -0.27 18.22
C VAL A 423 8.15 -0.91 19.41
N SER A 424 9.48 -0.91 19.37
CA SER A 424 10.37 -1.26 20.48
C SER A 424 11.30 -0.08 20.76
N THR A 425 11.72 0.08 22.01
CA THR A 425 12.70 1.09 22.47
C THR A 425 13.91 0.45 23.16
N ASP A 426 14.10 -0.86 23.00
CA ASP A 426 15.04 -1.69 23.77
C ASP A 426 15.66 -2.80 22.89
N TYR A 427 16.00 -2.45 21.65
CA TYR A 427 16.63 -3.34 20.67
C TYR A 427 15.78 -4.57 20.31
N GLY A 428 14.45 -4.45 20.40
CA GLY A 428 13.49 -5.50 20.09
C GLY A 428 13.21 -6.49 21.22
N ALA A 429 13.63 -6.18 22.46
CA ALA A 429 13.39 -7.04 23.62
C ALA A 429 11.93 -6.96 24.13
N THR A 430 11.30 -5.78 24.08
CA THR A 430 9.88 -5.58 24.33
C THR A 430 9.24 -4.71 23.25
N TRP A 431 7.93 -4.86 23.05
CA TRP A 431 7.19 -4.22 21.98
C TRP A 431 5.84 -3.68 22.45
N LYS A 432 5.39 -2.58 21.85
CA LYS A 432 4.02 -2.06 21.93
C LYS A 432 3.39 -2.17 20.54
N ARG A 433 2.12 -2.57 20.45
CA ARG A 433 1.36 -2.63 19.20
C ARG A 433 0.08 -1.78 19.28
N ALA A 434 -0.24 -1.06 18.21
CA ALA A 434 -1.44 -0.23 18.11
C ALA A 434 -1.93 -0.15 16.64
N PRO A 435 -3.23 0.09 16.39
CA PRO A 435 -3.74 0.29 15.03
C PRO A 435 -3.40 1.70 14.51
N THR A 436 -3.03 1.80 13.23
CA THR A 436 -2.69 3.07 12.56
C THR A 436 -3.91 3.82 12.03
N ASN A 437 -3.71 4.92 11.28
CA ASN A 437 -4.70 5.49 10.38
C ASN A 437 -4.52 5.04 8.89
N ILE A 438 -3.79 3.94 8.64
CA ILE A 438 -3.59 3.39 7.29
C ILE A 438 -4.69 2.36 6.97
N SER A 439 -5.86 2.85 6.55
CA SER A 439 -7.05 2.07 6.19
C SER A 439 -7.25 1.86 4.67
N ASP A 440 -6.48 2.55 3.83
CA ASP A 440 -6.50 2.51 2.35
C ASP A 440 -5.74 1.30 1.78
N VAL A 441 -5.95 0.15 2.42
CA VAL A 441 -5.26 -1.13 2.27
C VAL A 441 -6.27 -2.27 2.32
N LEU A 442 -5.98 -3.39 1.67
CA LEU A 442 -6.77 -4.62 1.77
C LEU A 442 -5.82 -5.82 1.75
N ILE A 443 -5.71 -6.55 2.87
CA ILE A 443 -4.85 -7.73 3.05
C ILE A 443 -3.47 -7.63 2.37
N SER A 444 -2.75 -6.51 2.55
CA SER A 444 -1.54 -6.20 1.78
C SER A 444 -0.32 -5.95 2.66
N THR A 445 0.81 -6.52 2.23
CA THR A 445 2.13 -6.41 2.84
C THR A 445 2.64 -4.96 2.79
N PRO A 446 3.07 -4.38 3.93
CA PRO A 446 3.92 -3.20 3.95
C PRO A 446 5.38 -3.55 3.63
N SER A 447 6.15 -2.58 3.16
CA SER A 447 7.61 -2.62 3.07
C SER A 447 8.16 -1.25 3.47
N LEU A 448 9.15 -1.24 4.36
CA LEU A 448 9.69 -0.02 4.95
C LEU A 448 11.13 0.24 4.48
N ILE A 449 11.44 1.50 4.19
CA ILE A 449 12.81 2.01 4.01
C ILE A 449 13.00 3.19 4.96
N LEU A 450 14.07 3.17 5.75
CA LEU A 450 14.60 4.36 6.41
C LEU A 450 15.65 4.98 5.49
N ASP A 451 15.42 6.22 5.06
CA ASP A 451 16.42 7.01 4.34
C ASP A 451 17.41 7.62 5.34
N SER A 452 18.70 7.26 5.21
CA SER A 452 19.75 7.65 6.17
C SER A 452 20.34 9.05 5.94
N GLU A 453 20.01 9.71 4.82
CA GLU A 453 20.43 11.09 4.55
C GLU A 453 19.43 12.11 5.13
N THR A 454 18.15 11.74 5.19
CA THR A 454 17.04 12.61 5.61
C THR A 454 16.38 12.20 6.93
N GLY A 455 16.59 10.97 7.40
CA GLY A 455 15.90 10.40 8.56
C GLY A 455 14.43 10.03 8.31
N LEU A 456 13.95 10.14 7.07
CA LEU A 456 12.55 9.91 6.71
C LEU A 456 12.28 8.42 6.43
N VAL A 457 11.15 7.93 6.91
CA VAL A 457 10.66 6.57 6.63
C VAL A 457 9.69 6.60 5.46
N SER A 458 9.94 5.76 4.45
CA SER A 458 9.00 5.43 3.38
C SER A 458 8.30 4.11 3.68
N ASN A 459 6.97 4.11 3.70
CA ASN A 459 6.14 2.91 3.76
C ASN A 459 5.47 2.67 2.40
N TYR A 460 5.74 1.51 1.81
CA TYR A 460 5.19 1.04 0.54
C TYR A 460 4.23 -0.11 0.74
N TYR A 461 3.07 -0.07 0.08
CA TYR A 461 2.07 -1.13 0.11
C TYR A 461 1.17 -1.08 -1.14
N TYR A 462 0.59 -2.20 -1.52
CA TYR A 462 -0.29 -2.27 -2.70
C TYR A 462 -1.76 -2.26 -2.32
N HIS A 463 -2.55 -1.37 -2.90
CA HIS A 463 -3.99 -1.32 -2.67
C HIS A 463 -4.71 -2.36 -3.56
N ARG A 464 -4.76 -3.59 -3.04
CA ARG A 464 -5.58 -4.70 -3.59
C ARG A 464 -7.03 -4.26 -3.75
N GLY A 465 -7.70 -4.65 -4.84
CA GLY A 465 -9.05 -4.17 -5.17
C GLY A 465 -9.09 -2.78 -5.84
N ARG A 466 -7.98 -2.05 -5.89
CA ARG A 466 -7.85 -0.73 -6.57
C ARG A 466 -6.78 -0.68 -7.64
N GLY A 467 -5.73 -1.50 -7.52
CA GLY A 467 -4.65 -1.57 -8.52
C GLY A 467 -3.64 -0.42 -8.42
N ILE A 468 -3.34 0.03 -7.20
CA ILE A 468 -2.47 1.18 -6.93
C ILE A 468 -1.33 0.74 -6.02
N LEU A 469 -0.07 0.94 -6.45
CA LEU A 469 1.07 0.92 -5.53
C LEU A 469 1.12 2.27 -4.82
N ARG A 470 1.02 2.26 -3.49
CA ARG A 470 0.99 3.45 -2.64
C ARG A 470 2.34 3.65 -1.91
N ARG A 471 2.72 4.91 -1.67
CA ARG A 471 3.79 5.30 -0.74
C ARG A 471 3.23 6.25 0.32
N ARG A 472 3.74 6.19 1.55
CA ARG A 472 3.67 7.26 2.56
C ARG A 472 5.10 7.61 2.98
N VAL A 473 5.42 8.90 3.11
CA VAL A 473 6.74 9.40 3.55
C VAL A 473 6.56 10.20 4.83
N VAL A 474 7.27 9.85 5.89
CA VAL A 474 7.05 10.41 7.23
C VAL A 474 8.35 10.59 8.02
N ASP A 475 8.39 11.60 8.90
CA ASP A 475 9.39 11.66 9.97
C ASP A 475 8.99 10.62 11.03
N ALA A 476 9.88 9.65 11.30
CA ALA A 476 9.60 8.59 12.27
C ALA A 476 9.20 9.13 13.65
N ALA A 477 9.78 10.25 14.11
CA ALA A 477 9.45 10.86 15.40
C ALA A 477 7.99 11.37 15.46
N SER A 478 7.40 11.74 14.32
CA SER A 478 6.01 12.23 14.25
C SER A 478 4.95 11.14 14.38
N VAL A 479 5.33 9.86 14.20
CA VAL A 479 4.44 8.69 14.27
C VAL A 479 4.80 7.66 15.35
N PHE A 480 6.02 7.63 15.86
CA PHE A 480 6.53 6.54 16.71
C PHE A 480 5.64 6.23 17.94
N ASP A 481 5.28 7.24 18.73
CA ASP A 481 4.30 7.14 19.83
C ASP A 481 2.89 7.63 19.40
N HIS A 482 2.67 7.88 18.11
CA HIS A 482 1.46 8.49 17.54
C HIS A 482 1.00 7.75 16.27
N PRO A 483 0.51 6.50 16.38
CA PRO A 483 0.18 5.66 15.21
C PRO A 483 -0.94 6.19 14.31
N LEU A 484 -1.70 7.21 14.76
CA LEU A 484 -2.74 7.87 13.96
C LEU A 484 -2.22 9.06 13.12
N ASN A 485 -0.92 9.38 13.20
CA ASN A 485 -0.32 10.53 12.51
C ASN A 485 0.27 10.20 11.12
N TRP A 486 0.08 9.00 10.55
CA TRP A 486 0.67 8.70 9.25
C TRP A 486 0.09 9.63 8.17
N PRO A 487 0.94 10.36 7.42
CA PRO A 487 0.48 11.28 6.38
C PRO A 487 -0.22 10.51 5.25
N ALA A 488 -1.07 11.21 4.50
CA ALA A 488 -1.80 10.62 3.39
C ALA A 488 -0.86 9.93 2.39
N SER A 489 -1.35 8.86 1.76
CA SER A 489 -0.61 8.14 0.72
C SER A 489 -0.56 8.91 -0.59
N GLU A 490 0.45 8.66 -1.40
CA GLU A 490 0.50 9.03 -2.82
C GLU A 490 0.49 7.76 -3.68
N ALA A 491 0.00 7.85 -4.91
CA ALA A 491 0.12 6.78 -5.90
C ALA A 491 1.48 6.89 -6.61
N VAL A 492 2.26 5.80 -6.58
CA VAL A 492 3.59 5.75 -7.21
C VAL A 492 3.66 4.84 -8.43
N ALA A 493 2.72 3.91 -8.59
CA ALA A 493 2.46 3.16 -9.83
C ALA A 493 1.04 2.57 -9.81
N THR A 494 0.60 2.03 -10.94
CA THR A 494 -0.66 1.29 -11.10
C THR A 494 -0.42 -0.13 -11.62
N GLY A 495 -1.36 -1.04 -11.35
CA GLY A 495 -1.38 -2.41 -11.83
C GLY A 495 -2.79 -3.00 -11.81
N SER A 496 -2.91 -4.32 -11.82
CA SER A 496 -4.20 -5.03 -11.77
C SER A 496 -4.97 -4.69 -10.48
N ALA A 497 -6.26 -4.42 -10.63
CA ALA A 497 -7.18 -4.20 -9.52
C ALA A 497 -7.75 -5.51 -8.93
N ILE A 498 -7.45 -6.68 -9.50
CA ILE A 498 -7.92 -7.97 -9.01
C ILE A 498 -7.28 -8.26 -7.64
N THR A 499 -8.12 -8.58 -6.65
CA THR A 499 -7.76 -8.50 -5.22
C THR A 499 -6.52 -9.30 -4.83
N VAL A 500 -6.51 -10.61 -5.08
CA VAL A 500 -5.39 -11.48 -4.67
C VAL A 500 -4.36 -11.72 -5.78
N ASP A 501 -4.66 -11.31 -7.02
CA ASP A 501 -3.77 -11.50 -8.18
C ASP A 501 -2.87 -10.28 -8.46
N ALA A 502 -2.76 -9.41 -7.45
CA ALA A 502 -1.76 -8.36 -7.39
C ALA A 502 -1.30 -8.09 -5.95
N GLY A 503 -0.15 -7.44 -5.78
CA GLY A 503 0.33 -6.92 -4.50
C GLY A 503 1.67 -7.46 -4.04
N ASN A 504 1.77 -7.75 -2.73
CA ASN A 504 3.01 -8.03 -2.00
C ASN A 504 4.16 -7.08 -2.43
N ALA A 505 4.02 -5.80 -2.07
CA ALA A 505 5.05 -4.80 -2.32
C ALA A 505 6.29 -5.09 -1.45
N ASN A 506 7.47 -5.07 -2.04
CA ASN A 506 8.75 -5.28 -1.35
C ASN A 506 9.80 -4.31 -1.93
N SER A 507 10.72 -3.79 -1.11
CA SER A 507 11.54 -2.64 -1.50
C SER A 507 12.99 -2.66 -1.01
N THR A 508 13.85 -1.96 -1.76
CA THR A 508 15.29 -1.77 -1.50
C THR A 508 15.79 -0.45 -2.08
N VAL A 509 17.07 -0.12 -1.87
CA VAL A 509 17.69 1.16 -2.24
C VAL A 509 18.98 0.96 -3.01
N ILE A 510 19.21 1.75 -4.06
CA ILE A 510 20.55 1.97 -4.64
C ILE A 510 20.79 3.48 -4.75
N GLY A 511 21.78 3.99 -4.03
CA GLY A 511 22.07 5.42 -3.98
C GLY A 511 20.89 6.22 -3.43
N LYS A 512 20.38 7.18 -4.21
CA LYS A 512 19.21 8.00 -3.86
C LYS A 512 17.89 7.51 -4.51
N SER A 513 17.89 6.28 -5.03
CA SER A 513 16.74 5.67 -5.71
C SER A 513 16.19 4.50 -4.91
N HIS A 514 14.88 4.54 -4.63
CA HIS A 514 14.12 3.43 -4.09
C HIS A 514 13.63 2.55 -5.24
N PHE A 515 13.67 1.24 -5.05
CA PHE A 515 13.17 0.26 -6.00
C PHE A 515 12.12 -0.59 -5.29
N VAL A 516 10.94 -0.73 -5.88
CA VAL A 516 9.78 -1.37 -5.25
C VAL A 516 9.19 -2.41 -6.19
N SER A 517 9.42 -3.69 -5.92
CA SER A 517 8.80 -4.79 -6.65
C SER A 517 7.39 -5.08 -6.15
N PHE A 518 6.50 -5.46 -7.06
CA PHE A 518 5.16 -5.97 -6.77
C PHE A 518 4.73 -6.91 -7.90
N TYR A 519 3.75 -7.78 -7.66
CA TYR A 519 3.16 -8.60 -8.72
C TYR A 519 1.78 -8.06 -9.13
N SER A 520 1.36 -8.36 -10.36
CA SER A 520 0.12 -7.85 -10.95
C SER A 520 -0.34 -8.70 -12.14
N GLY A 521 -1.61 -9.13 -12.14
CA GLY A 521 -2.28 -9.74 -13.30
C GLY A 521 -3.65 -10.32 -12.94
N GLU A 522 -3.96 -11.48 -13.49
CA GLU A 522 -5.18 -12.26 -13.22
C GLU A 522 -4.83 -13.76 -13.22
N ALA A 523 -5.37 -14.57 -12.31
CA ALA A 523 -5.09 -16.01 -12.32
C ALA A 523 -5.51 -16.64 -13.66
N ALA A 524 -4.67 -17.42 -14.36
CA ALA A 524 -3.40 -18.03 -13.95
C ALA A 524 -2.11 -17.28 -14.39
N ASN A 525 -2.18 -16.04 -14.88
CA ASN A 525 -1.06 -15.29 -15.45
C ASN A 525 -0.85 -13.95 -14.73
N THR A 526 0.19 -13.86 -13.90
CA THR A 526 0.61 -12.64 -13.22
C THR A 526 2.04 -12.26 -13.64
N SER A 527 2.39 -10.98 -13.56
CA SER A 527 3.71 -10.45 -13.91
C SER A 527 4.38 -9.82 -12.70
N ILE A 528 5.72 -9.87 -12.64
CA ILE A 528 6.53 -9.14 -11.65
C ILE A 528 7.00 -7.82 -12.26
N LEU A 529 6.71 -6.74 -11.54
CA LEU A 529 6.94 -5.36 -11.94
C LEU A 529 7.81 -4.67 -10.88
N VAL A 530 8.61 -3.68 -11.28
CA VAL A 530 9.38 -2.83 -10.37
C VAL A 530 9.15 -1.35 -10.65
N SER A 531 8.82 -0.58 -9.62
CA SER A 531 8.82 0.89 -9.68
C SER A 531 10.16 1.42 -9.19
N VAL A 532 10.84 2.20 -10.03
CA VAL A 532 11.98 3.03 -9.62
C VAL A 532 11.42 4.36 -9.14
N LEU A 533 11.91 4.91 -8.04
CA LEU A 533 11.42 6.17 -7.46
C LEU A 533 12.58 6.96 -6.84
N PRO A 534 12.54 8.30 -6.84
CA PRO A 534 13.44 9.08 -6.00
C PRO A 534 13.15 8.77 -4.52
N GLY A 535 14.23 8.64 -3.73
CA GLY A 535 14.15 8.65 -2.28
C GLY A 535 13.52 9.95 -1.75
N PRO A 536 13.07 9.97 -0.49
CA PRO A 536 12.42 11.13 0.09
C PRO A 536 13.40 12.31 0.14
N GLN A 537 12.93 13.51 -0.22
CA GLN A 537 13.74 14.71 -0.05
C GLN A 537 13.49 15.30 1.34
N ALA A 538 14.55 15.71 2.03
CA ALA A 538 14.43 16.50 3.24
C ALA A 538 13.59 17.75 2.93
N ARG A 539 12.60 18.05 3.78
CA ARG A 539 11.80 19.27 3.61
C ARG A 539 12.75 20.46 3.63
N SER A 540 12.79 21.23 2.55
CA SER A 540 13.39 22.55 2.59
C SER A 540 12.71 23.34 3.70
N SER A 541 13.50 23.92 4.60
CA SER A 541 12.98 24.78 5.65
C SER A 541 12.40 26.02 5.01
N VAL A 542 11.07 26.02 4.81
CA VAL A 542 10.31 27.20 4.41
C VAL A 542 10.61 28.26 5.47
N VAL A 543 11.38 29.27 5.07
CA VAL A 543 11.80 30.35 5.96
C VAL A 543 10.53 31.06 6.41
N SER A 544 10.13 30.84 7.66
CA SER A 544 9.09 31.62 8.30
C SER A 544 9.40 33.11 8.09
N PRO A 545 8.46 33.91 7.56
CA PRO A 545 8.67 35.35 7.46
C PRO A 545 9.05 35.86 8.84
N LYS A 546 10.21 36.51 8.95
CA LYS A 546 10.56 37.21 10.20
C LYS A 546 9.45 38.21 10.49
N GLY A 547 8.97 38.22 11.73
CA GLY A 547 7.88 39.11 12.12
C GLY A 547 8.21 40.57 11.82
N ALA A 548 7.20 41.31 11.37
CA ALA A 548 7.16 42.74 11.62
C ALA A 548 6.70 42.95 13.07
N GLU A 549 7.38 43.88 13.76
CA GLU A 549 6.93 44.46 15.03
C GLU A 549 5.83 45.53 14.77
#